data_AF-A0A958M7B8-F1
#
_entry.id   AF-A0A958M7B8-F1
#
_cell.length_a   1.000
_cell.length_b   1.000
_cell.length_c   1.000
_cell.angle_alpha   90.00
_cell.angle_beta   90.00
_cell.angle_gamma   90.00
#
_symmetry.space_group_name_H-M   'P 1'
#
loop_
_entity.id
_entity.type
_entity.pdbx_description
1 polymer ?
#
loop_
_entity_poly.entity_id
_entity_poly.type
_entity_poly.pdbx_seq_one_letter_code
_entity_poly.pdbx_strand_id
1 'polypeptide(L)'
;MKLILKIVLWLLSMLFVYMIYKSINDPIQFENIKKERYAKVIDRLKDISDAQEAYRSVTGKFANDFESLIKFVDTAEFIITQKRDSSYMEFNQVYRIDMLKEVVIIDTLGFRSVKDSIFKNSDRYKNMMNVPFAPNNEKFEMKSAILDQNGYKAPVFEAKVNKAIILHDQPKELVAQEKEVIDVDEVNGPEIIVGSLTDVSTSGNWPTLYDTKKDN
;
A
#
# COMPACT_ATOMS: atom_id res chain seq x y z
N MET A 1 30.17 -43.73 -38.45
CA MET A 1 29.23 -42.61 -38.73
C MET A 1 27.82 -42.82 -38.17
N LYS A 2 27.12 -43.92 -38.48
CA LYS A 2 25.72 -44.14 -38.03
C LYS A 2 25.53 -44.17 -36.50
N LEU A 3 26.50 -44.70 -35.74
CA LEU A 3 26.42 -44.81 -34.28
C LEU A 3 26.63 -43.46 -33.56
N ILE A 4 27.62 -42.67 -34.01
CA ILE A 4 27.89 -41.32 -33.50
C ILE A 4 26.69 -40.41 -33.73
N LEU A 5 26.10 -40.46 -34.93
CA LEU A 5 24.91 -39.68 -35.25
C LEU A 5 23.73 -40.04 -34.34
N LYS A 6 23.52 -41.34 -34.04
CA LYS A 6 22.48 -41.79 -33.10
C LYS A 6 22.71 -41.27 -31.68
N ILE A 7 23.94 -41.32 -31.18
CA ILE A 7 24.29 -40.82 -29.83
C ILE A 7 24.08 -39.31 -29.74
N VAL A 8 24.52 -38.54 -30.75
CA VAL A 8 24.30 -37.09 -30.81
C VAL A 8 22.81 -36.77 -30.86
N LEU A 9 22.03 -37.50 -31.66
CA LEU A 9 20.58 -37.31 -31.74
C LEU A 9 19.88 -37.62 -30.41
N TRP A 10 20.35 -38.64 -29.68
CA TRP A 10 19.82 -39.02 -28.37
C TRP A 10 20.14 -37.96 -27.31
N LEU A 11 21.35 -37.41 -27.33
CA LEU A 11 21.77 -36.31 -26.45
C LEU A 11 20.98 -35.03 -26.75
N LEU A 12 20.76 -34.72 -28.02
CA LEU A 12 19.93 -33.60 -28.47
C LEU A 12 18.46 -33.79 -28.04
N SER A 13 17.94 -35.02 -28.11
CA SER A 13 16.59 -35.35 -27.64
C SER A 13 16.44 -35.08 -26.13
N MET A 14 17.40 -35.52 -25.31
CA MET A 14 17.39 -35.21 -23.87
C MET A 14 17.47 -33.70 -23.59
N LEU A 15 18.28 -32.97 -24.36
CA LEU A 15 18.35 -31.51 -24.27
C LEU A 15 16.99 -30.87 -24.56
N PHE A 16 16.29 -31.31 -25.61
CA PHE A 16 14.96 -30.80 -25.94
C PHE A 16 13.91 -31.14 -24.86
N VAL A 17 13.94 -32.34 -24.29
CA VAL A 17 13.06 -32.70 -23.17
C VAL A 17 13.27 -31.75 -21.99
N TYR A 18 14.52 -31.46 -21.64
CA TYR A 18 14.84 -30.50 -20.58
C TYR A 18 14.36 -29.08 -20.90
N MET A 19 14.55 -28.62 -22.14
CA MET A 19 14.07 -27.29 -22.57
C MET A 19 12.56 -27.17 -22.50
N ILE A 20 11.80 -28.19 -22.91
CA ILE A 20 10.34 -28.19 -22.83
C ILE A 20 9.89 -28.16 -21.37
N TYR A 21 10.49 -28.99 -20.51
CA TYR A 21 10.19 -28.99 -19.09
C TYR A 21 10.43 -27.62 -18.47
N LYS A 22 11.61 -27.02 -18.73
CA LYS A 22 11.98 -25.69 -18.24
C LYS A 22 11.01 -24.61 -18.74
N SER A 23 10.67 -24.63 -20.02
CA SER A 23 9.74 -23.64 -20.62
C SER A 23 8.35 -23.65 -19.99
N ILE A 24 7.88 -24.79 -19.47
CA ILE A 24 6.58 -24.91 -18.82
C ILE A 24 6.68 -24.59 -17.32
N ASN A 25 7.73 -25.08 -16.66
CA ASN A 25 7.87 -24.94 -15.21
C ASN A 25 8.31 -23.53 -14.79
N ASP A 26 9.14 -22.84 -15.58
CA ASP A 26 9.65 -21.50 -15.24
C ASP A 26 8.52 -20.46 -15.03
N PRO A 27 7.51 -20.33 -15.92
CA PRO A 27 6.38 -19.41 -15.70
C PRO A 27 5.54 -19.77 -14.47
N ILE A 28 5.36 -21.06 -14.18
CA ILE A 28 4.56 -21.53 -13.03
C ILE A 28 5.26 -21.16 -11.73
N GLN A 29 6.57 -21.40 -11.64
CA GLN A 29 7.35 -21.05 -10.45
C GLN A 29 7.42 -19.53 -10.28
N PHE A 30 7.58 -18.79 -11.37
CA PHE A 30 7.54 -17.33 -11.36
C PHE A 30 6.23 -16.81 -10.78
N GLU A 31 5.08 -17.33 -11.22
CA GLU A 31 3.76 -16.91 -10.76
C GLU A 31 3.55 -17.19 -9.25
N ASN A 32 4.04 -18.33 -8.76
CA ASN A 32 3.98 -18.67 -7.33
C ASN A 32 4.83 -17.72 -6.48
N ILE A 33 6.08 -17.49 -6.89
CA ILE A 33 7.01 -16.58 -6.20
C ILE A 33 6.48 -15.15 -6.24
N LYS A 34 5.94 -14.72 -7.39
CA LYS A 34 5.29 -13.42 -7.59
C LYS A 34 4.20 -13.20 -6.56
N LYS A 35 3.23 -14.10 -6.48
CA LYS A 35 2.09 -14.01 -5.54
C LYS A 35 2.54 -13.95 -4.09
N GLU A 36 3.50 -14.80 -3.69
CA GLU A 36 4.02 -14.81 -2.33
C GLU A 36 4.70 -13.48 -1.95
N ARG A 37 5.59 -13.00 -2.82
CA ARG A 37 6.36 -11.77 -2.57
C ARG A 37 5.47 -10.54 -2.63
N TYR A 38 4.57 -10.46 -3.61
CA TYR A 38 3.62 -9.36 -3.74
C TYR A 38 2.72 -9.26 -2.53
N ALA A 39 2.20 -10.38 -2.01
CA ALA A 39 1.38 -10.38 -0.81
C ALA A 39 2.10 -9.71 0.38
N LYS A 40 3.38 -10.06 0.62
CA LYS A 40 4.16 -9.46 1.72
C LYS A 40 4.48 -7.99 1.50
N VAL A 41 4.77 -7.59 0.26
CA VAL A 41 5.06 -6.20 -0.10
C VAL A 41 3.79 -5.35 0.04
N ILE A 42 2.65 -5.85 -0.45
CA ILE A 42 1.35 -5.19 -0.35
C ILE A 42 0.92 -5.08 1.12
N ASP A 43 1.12 -6.10 1.95
CA ASP A 43 0.87 -6.03 3.39
C ASP A 43 1.65 -4.87 4.04
N ARG A 44 2.89 -4.61 3.60
CA ARG A 44 3.70 -3.48 4.07
C ARG A 44 3.20 -2.14 3.54
N LEU A 45 2.81 -2.07 2.28
CA LEU A 45 2.21 -0.86 1.70
C LEU A 45 0.89 -0.49 2.41
N LYS A 46 0.11 -1.48 2.84
CA LYS A 46 -1.08 -1.28 3.67
C LYS A 46 -0.76 -0.75 5.06
N ASP A 47 0.25 -1.32 5.73
CA ASP A 47 0.74 -0.79 7.00
C ASP A 47 1.15 0.70 6.86
N ILE A 48 1.80 1.07 5.75
CA ILE A 48 2.16 2.47 5.44
C ILE A 48 0.89 3.32 5.22
N SER A 49 -0.06 2.81 4.43
CA SER A 49 -1.32 3.51 4.14
C SER A 49 -2.13 3.80 5.41
N ASP A 50 -2.30 2.80 6.28
CA ASP A 50 -3.04 2.95 7.53
C ASP A 50 -2.35 3.97 8.47
N ALA A 51 -1.01 3.93 8.55
CA ALA A 51 -0.24 4.90 9.31
C ALA A 51 -0.36 6.33 8.73
N GLN A 52 -0.35 6.47 7.40
CA GLN A 52 -0.51 7.75 6.71
C GLN A 52 -1.91 8.33 6.91
N GLU A 53 -2.95 7.51 6.85
CA GLU A 53 -4.32 7.94 7.10
C GLU A 53 -4.51 8.41 8.55
N ALA A 54 -3.90 7.70 9.51
CA ALA A 54 -3.86 8.12 10.90
C ALA A 54 -3.13 9.46 11.09
N TYR A 55 -1.97 9.62 10.43
CA TYR A 55 -1.20 10.86 10.45
C TYR A 55 -2.02 12.04 9.91
N ARG A 56 -2.76 11.83 8.81
CA ARG A 56 -3.68 12.82 8.25
C ARG A 56 -4.85 13.14 9.16
N SER A 57 -5.42 12.15 9.83
CA SER A 57 -6.55 12.37 10.75
C SER A 57 -6.17 13.31 11.91
N VAL A 58 -4.93 13.20 12.42
CA VAL A 58 -4.46 14.01 13.55
C VAL A 58 -3.84 15.35 13.10
N THR A 59 -3.05 15.36 12.03
CA THR A 59 -2.28 16.56 11.62
C THR A 59 -2.92 17.34 10.47
N GLY A 60 -3.90 16.77 9.78
CA GLY A 60 -4.53 17.34 8.59
C GLY A 60 -3.71 17.21 7.30
N LYS A 61 -2.51 16.62 7.33
CA LYS A 61 -1.62 16.41 6.17
C LYS A 61 -1.04 14.99 6.20
N PHE A 62 -0.41 14.54 5.12
CA PHE A 62 0.34 13.28 5.11
C PHE A 62 1.81 13.51 5.51
N ALA A 63 2.47 12.45 6.01
CA ALA A 63 3.88 12.50 6.36
C ALA A 63 4.76 12.39 5.11
N ASN A 64 5.81 13.21 5.04
CA ASN A 64 6.75 13.21 3.91
C ASN A 64 7.86 12.17 4.05
N ASP A 65 8.15 11.71 5.26
CA ASP A 65 9.28 10.86 5.58
C ASP A 65 8.88 9.76 6.57
N PHE A 66 9.58 8.62 6.48
CA PHE A 66 9.27 7.46 7.33
C PHE A 66 9.63 7.68 8.80
N GLU A 67 10.61 8.53 9.10
CA GLU A 67 11.02 8.79 10.48
C GLU A 67 9.92 9.50 11.27
N SER A 68 9.34 10.56 10.69
CA SER A 68 8.19 11.26 11.27
C SER A 68 6.96 10.36 11.36
N LEU A 69 6.73 9.50 10.36
CA LEU A 69 5.63 8.56 10.37
C LEU A 69 5.77 7.51 11.48
N ILE A 70 6.96 6.90 11.64
CA ILE A 70 7.25 5.94 12.71
C ILE A 70 7.14 6.61 14.07
N LYS A 71 7.76 7.78 14.24
CA LYS A 71 7.70 8.55 15.49
C LYS A 71 6.26 8.91 15.85
N PHE A 72 5.45 9.28 14.86
CA PHE A 72 4.03 9.54 15.07
C PHE A 72 3.31 8.30 15.57
N VAL A 73 3.49 7.14 14.93
CA VAL A 73 2.86 5.88 15.39
C VAL A 73 3.25 5.55 16.84
N ASP A 74 4.51 5.81 17.23
CA ASP A 74 5.00 5.57 18.60
C ASP A 74 4.44 6.54 19.66
N THR A 75 4.16 7.79 19.30
CA THR A 75 3.90 8.88 20.28
C THR A 75 2.50 9.47 20.22
N ALA A 76 1.78 9.30 19.12
CA ALA A 76 0.51 9.96 18.91
C ALA A 76 -0.66 9.16 19.49
N GLU A 77 -1.69 9.91 19.88
CA GLU A 77 -2.96 9.39 20.36
C GLU A 77 -4.09 9.98 19.51
N PHE A 78 -5.06 9.14 19.15
CA PHE A 78 -6.33 9.57 18.60
C PHE A 78 -7.18 10.22 19.67
N ILE A 79 -7.78 11.36 19.32
CA ILE A 79 -8.79 12.03 20.14
C ILE A 79 -10.14 11.42 19.79
N ILE A 80 -10.79 10.77 20.75
CA ILE A 80 -12.14 10.24 20.57
C ILE A 80 -13.11 11.39 20.82
N THR A 81 -13.73 11.90 19.76
CA THR A 81 -14.71 12.99 19.85
C THR A 81 -16.14 12.47 19.72
N GLN A 82 -17.05 12.98 20.55
CA GLN A 82 -18.49 12.80 20.42
C GLN A 82 -19.11 14.08 19.90
N LYS A 83 -19.83 13.97 18.79
CA LYS A 83 -20.65 15.05 18.25
C LYS A 83 -22.10 14.86 18.70
N ARG A 84 -22.68 15.87 19.36
CA ARG A 84 -24.12 15.91 19.69
C ARG A 84 -24.74 17.21 19.24
N ASP A 85 -25.93 17.11 18.69
CA ASP A 85 -26.73 18.28 18.30
C ASP A 85 -27.50 18.78 19.52
N SER A 86 -27.42 20.09 19.78
CA SER A 86 -28.11 20.75 20.88
C SER A 86 -28.76 22.02 20.35
N SER A 87 -29.80 22.49 21.02
CA SER A 87 -30.45 23.75 20.66
C SER A 87 -30.82 24.52 21.91
N TYR A 88 -30.74 25.85 21.80
CA TYR A 88 -31.19 26.76 22.84
C TYR A 88 -31.88 27.98 22.22
N MET A 89 -32.75 28.63 22.99
CA MET A 89 -33.39 29.87 22.56
C MET A 89 -32.39 31.03 22.74
N GLU A 90 -32.11 31.75 21.66
CA GLU A 90 -31.29 32.96 21.67
C GLU A 90 -32.14 34.15 21.20
N PHE A 91 -32.16 35.23 21.98
CA PHE A 91 -32.89 36.43 21.62
C PHE A 91 -32.24 37.11 20.41
N ASN A 92 -32.97 37.21 19.30
CA ASN A 92 -32.47 37.89 18.12
C ASN A 92 -32.77 39.39 18.18
N GLN A 93 -31.72 40.22 18.25
CA GLN A 93 -31.85 41.68 18.35
C GLN A 93 -32.52 42.34 17.13
N VAL A 94 -32.40 41.75 15.93
CA VAL A 94 -32.98 42.27 14.69
C VAL A 94 -34.49 42.02 14.66
N TYR A 95 -34.90 40.78 14.96
CA TYR A 95 -36.31 40.38 14.89
C TYR A 95 -37.08 40.61 16.20
N ARG A 96 -36.38 40.91 17.31
CA ARG A 96 -36.94 41.13 18.66
C ARG A 96 -37.81 39.96 19.16
N ILE A 97 -37.42 38.74 18.79
CA ILE A 97 -38.06 37.48 19.22
C ILE A 97 -36.99 36.47 19.61
N ASP A 98 -37.35 35.55 20.50
CA ASP A 98 -36.52 34.39 20.82
C ASP A 98 -36.56 33.42 19.65
N MET A 99 -35.39 33.10 19.09
CA MET A 99 -35.25 32.13 18.00
C MET A 99 -34.48 30.92 18.48
N LEU A 100 -34.87 29.74 18.00
CA LEU A 100 -34.16 28.50 18.29
C LEU A 100 -32.85 28.48 17.48
N LYS A 101 -31.72 28.41 18.19
CA LYS A 101 -30.39 28.30 17.61
C LYS A 101 -29.88 26.88 17.80
N GLU A 102 -29.66 26.20 16.68
CA GLU A 102 -29.04 24.88 16.66
C GLU A 102 -27.52 25.04 16.73
N VAL A 103 -26.90 24.29 17.64
CA VAL A 103 -25.46 24.24 17.80
C VAL A 103 -25.00 22.79 17.86
N VAL A 104 -23.83 22.56 17.31
CA VAL A 104 -23.13 21.28 17.43
C VAL A 104 -22.15 21.38 18.58
N ILE A 105 -22.27 20.50 19.57
CA ILE A 105 -21.30 20.37 20.65
C ILE A 105 -20.39 19.19 20.31
N ILE A 106 -19.08 19.43 20.31
CA ILE A 106 -18.05 18.40 20.12
C ILE A 106 -17.33 18.20 21.46
N ASP A 107 -17.64 17.11 22.14
CA ASP A 107 -17.05 16.74 23.42
C ASP A 107 -15.91 15.74 23.20
N THR A 108 -14.80 15.85 23.94
CA THR A 108 -13.67 14.90 23.88
C THR A 108 -13.86 13.81 24.94
N LEU A 109 -14.08 12.56 24.50
CA LEU A 109 -14.33 11.42 25.39
C LEU A 109 -13.06 10.78 25.95
N GLY A 110 -11.92 10.96 25.28
CA GLY A 110 -10.64 10.43 25.74
C GLY A 110 -9.63 10.28 24.61
N PHE A 111 -8.51 9.65 24.94
CA PHE A 111 -7.39 9.42 24.02
C PHE A 111 -7.15 7.91 23.84
N ARG A 112 -6.76 7.51 22.62
CA ARG A 112 -6.35 6.13 22.32
C ARG A 112 -5.07 6.14 21.50
N SER A 113 -4.06 5.39 21.92
CA SER A 113 -2.81 5.26 21.17
C SER A 113 -3.02 4.82 19.73
N VAL A 114 -2.35 5.49 18.79
CA VAL A 114 -2.38 5.14 17.35
C VAL A 114 -1.80 3.75 17.13
N LYS A 115 -0.69 3.44 17.81
CA LYS A 115 -0.04 2.12 17.78
C LYS A 115 -1.03 1.02 18.12
N ASP A 116 -1.72 1.12 19.24
CA ASP A 116 -2.60 0.06 19.72
C ASP A 116 -3.83 -0.11 18.81
N SER A 117 -4.31 0.98 18.21
CA SER A 117 -5.48 0.95 17.34
C SER A 117 -5.21 0.29 15.99
N ILE A 118 -4.03 0.49 15.41
CA ILE A 118 -3.70 0.02 14.04
C ILE A 118 -2.85 -1.24 14.08
N PHE A 119 -1.80 -1.22 14.91
CA PHE A 119 -0.78 -2.27 14.96
C PHE A 119 -0.98 -3.23 16.13
N LYS A 120 -1.92 -2.94 17.05
CA LYS A 120 -2.17 -3.75 18.25
C LYS A 120 -0.85 -3.95 19.01
N ASN A 121 -0.50 -5.20 19.34
CA ASN A 121 0.74 -5.56 20.03
C ASN A 121 1.94 -5.80 19.08
N SER A 122 1.85 -5.40 17.81
CA SER A 122 2.90 -5.66 16.81
C SER A 122 3.79 -4.44 16.60
N ASP A 123 5.10 -4.67 16.58
CA ASP A 123 6.11 -3.66 16.24
C ASP A 123 6.41 -3.58 14.73
N ARG A 124 5.52 -4.11 13.88
CA ARG A 124 5.75 -4.21 12.42
C ARG A 124 5.91 -2.86 11.73
N TYR A 125 5.30 -1.80 12.27
CA TYR A 125 5.43 -0.43 11.76
C TYR A 125 6.88 0.08 11.78
N LYS A 126 7.73 -0.39 12.69
CA LYS A 126 9.16 0.00 12.74
C LYS A 126 9.93 -0.43 11.49
N ASN A 127 9.50 -1.53 10.87
CA ASN A 127 10.13 -2.10 9.69
C ASN A 127 9.33 -1.82 8.41
N MET A 128 8.28 -1.00 8.46
CA MET A 128 7.44 -0.73 7.28
C MET A 128 8.18 0.00 6.16
N MET A 129 9.26 0.72 6.50
CA MET A 129 10.12 1.38 5.52
C MET A 129 10.84 0.40 4.58
N ASN A 130 11.13 -0.82 5.04
CA ASN A 130 11.95 -1.77 4.30
C ASN A 130 11.09 -2.65 3.40
N VAL A 131 11.53 -2.83 2.16
CA VAL A 131 10.89 -3.71 1.18
C VAL A 131 11.25 -5.16 1.49
N PRO A 132 10.26 -6.04 1.77
CA PRO A 132 10.50 -7.46 1.94
C PRO A 132 11.18 -8.08 0.70
N PHE A 133 12.09 -9.03 0.93
CA PHE A 133 12.81 -9.76 -0.14
C PHE A 133 13.74 -8.92 -1.02
N ALA A 134 13.95 -7.64 -0.71
CA ALA A 134 14.92 -6.81 -1.42
C ALA A 134 16.36 -7.22 -1.04
N PRO A 135 17.28 -7.32 -2.01
CA PRO A 135 18.64 -7.82 -1.77
C PRO A 135 19.51 -6.89 -0.92
N ASN A 136 19.27 -5.57 -1.00
CA ASN A 136 20.10 -4.54 -0.36
C ASN A 136 19.36 -3.75 0.73
N ASN A 137 18.37 -4.38 1.38
CA ASN A 137 17.54 -3.72 2.40
C ASN A 137 16.90 -2.42 1.86
N GLU A 138 16.49 -2.47 0.60
CA GLU A 138 15.90 -1.34 -0.10
C GLU A 138 14.62 -0.89 0.59
N LYS A 139 14.32 0.40 0.42
CA LYS A 139 13.24 1.08 1.12
C LYS A 139 12.18 1.51 0.13
N PHE A 140 10.94 1.56 0.58
CA PHE A 140 9.87 2.14 -0.22
C PHE A 140 10.18 3.62 -0.49
N GLU A 141 9.87 4.08 -1.70
CA GLU A 141 9.86 5.50 -2.00
C GLU A 141 8.54 6.06 -1.50
N MET A 142 8.58 7.16 -0.73
CA MET A 142 7.39 7.80 -0.19
C MET A 142 7.48 9.31 -0.39
N LYS A 143 6.38 9.91 -0.82
CA LYS A 143 6.23 11.35 -1.00
C LYS A 143 4.84 11.78 -0.59
N SER A 144 4.71 13.03 -0.14
CA SER A 144 3.40 13.66 0.03
C SER A 144 3.36 15.04 -0.60
N ALA A 145 2.17 15.47 -0.99
CA ALA A 145 1.93 16.76 -1.60
C ALA A 145 0.55 17.29 -1.20
N ILE A 146 0.29 18.55 -1.51
CA ILE A 146 -1.06 19.11 -1.43
C ILE A 146 -1.47 19.42 -2.87
N LEU A 147 -2.49 18.73 -3.34
CA LEU A 147 -3.07 18.91 -4.66
C LEU A 147 -4.17 19.98 -4.57
N ASP A 148 -4.15 20.92 -5.51
CA ASP A 148 -5.23 21.91 -5.66
C ASP A 148 -6.08 21.52 -6.87
N GLN A 149 -7.25 20.96 -6.62
CA GLN A 149 -8.23 20.63 -7.65
C GLN A 149 -9.39 21.62 -7.55
N ASN A 150 -9.46 22.57 -8.51
CA ASN A 150 -10.54 23.55 -8.60
C ASN A 150 -10.77 24.36 -7.31
N GLY A 151 -9.70 24.71 -6.58
CA GLY A 151 -9.77 25.46 -5.33
C GLY A 151 -9.93 24.59 -4.07
N TYR A 152 -10.11 23.27 -4.22
CA TYR A 152 -10.06 22.32 -3.12
C TYR A 152 -8.63 21.81 -2.91
N LYS A 153 -8.05 22.15 -1.75
CA LYS A 153 -6.72 21.69 -1.34
C LYS A 153 -6.81 20.36 -0.62
N ALA A 154 -6.46 19.28 -1.32
CA ALA A 154 -6.43 17.94 -0.78
C ALA A 154 -4.98 17.52 -0.47
N PRO A 155 -4.63 17.11 0.76
CA PRO A 155 -3.37 16.42 0.98
C PRO A 155 -3.43 15.07 0.28
N VAL A 156 -2.33 14.69 -0.36
CA VAL A 156 -2.14 13.41 -1.06
C VAL A 156 -0.79 12.79 -0.69
N PHE A 157 -0.68 11.48 -0.79
CA PHE A 157 0.57 10.76 -0.60
C PHE A 157 0.71 9.66 -1.64
N GLU A 158 1.94 9.25 -1.88
CA GLU A 158 2.27 8.12 -2.72
C GLU A 158 3.42 7.37 -2.06
N ALA A 159 3.23 6.06 -1.89
CA ALA A 159 4.30 5.13 -1.55
C ALA A 159 4.41 4.06 -2.63
N LYS A 160 5.64 3.78 -3.08
CA LYS A 160 5.87 2.91 -4.23
C LYS A 160 7.14 2.09 -4.16
N VAL A 161 7.18 1.03 -4.94
CA VAL A 161 8.33 0.15 -5.13
C VAL A 161 8.35 -0.44 -6.54
N ASN A 162 9.53 -0.56 -7.14
CA ASN A 162 9.68 -1.19 -8.45
C ASN A 162 9.55 -2.72 -8.36
N LYS A 163 8.75 -3.32 -9.24
CA LYS A 163 8.60 -4.79 -9.31
C LYS A 163 9.93 -5.51 -9.55
N ALA A 164 10.88 -4.88 -10.23
CA ALA A 164 12.21 -5.45 -10.47
C ALA A 164 13.02 -5.69 -9.20
N ILE A 165 12.81 -4.89 -8.16
CA ILE A 165 13.48 -5.06 -6.85
C ILE A 165 12.94 -6.31 -6.16
N ILE A 166 11.62 -6.50 -6.23
CA ILE A 166 10.90 -7.61 -5.61
C ILE A 166 11.26 -8.94 -6.30
N LEU A 167 11.40 -8.92 -7.63
CA LEU A 167 11.64 -10.08 -8.48
C LEU A 167 13.08 -10.11 -9.03
N HIS A 168 14.04 -9.61 -8.26
CA HIS A 168 15.44 -9.42 -8.69
C HIS A 168 16.18 -10.71 -9.13
N ASP A 169 15.77 -11.87 -8.61
CA ASP A 169 16.34 -13.20 -8.88
C ASP A 169 15.57 -13.96 -9.98
N GLN A 170 14.50 -13.38 -10.52
CA GLN A 170 13.64 -14.03 -11.52
C GLN A 170 14.12 -13.78 -12.95
N PRO A 171 13.69 -14.61 -13.93
CA PRO A 171 14.03 -14.42 -15.34
C PRO A 171 13.64 -13.03 -15.84
N LYS A 172 14.60 -12.28 -16.41
CA LYS A 172 14.41 -10.89 -16.86
C LYS A 172 13.29 -10.72 -17.87
N GLU A 173 13.06 -11.72 -18.72
CA GLU A 173 12.00 -11.71 -19.72
C GLU A 173 10.61 -11.72 -19.07
N LEU A 174 10.40 -12.59 -18.07
CA LEU A 174 9.14 -12.65 -17.32
C LEU A 174 8.90 -11.39 -16.50
N VAL A 175 9.96 -10.82 -15.90
CA VAL A 175 9.87 -9.55 -15.18
C VAL A 175 9.54 -8.38 -16.13
N ALA A 176 10.07 -8.39 -17.35
CA ALA A 176 9.75 -7.36 -18.34
C ALA A 176 8.28 -7.46 -18.79
N GLN A 177 7.78 -8.67 -19.06
CA GLN A 177 6.37 -8.91 -19.37
C GLN A 177 5.46 -8.41 -18.24
N GLU A 178 5.79 -8.76 -17.00
CA GLU A 178 5.05 -8.37 -15.80
C GLU A 178 4.97 -6.84 -15.58
N LYS A 179 5.94 -6.07 -16.07
CA LYS A 179 5.92 -4.60 -15.99
C LYS A 179 4.94 -3.96 -16.98
N GLU A 180 4.60 -4.69 -18.04
CA GLU A 180 3.70 -4.25 -19.11
C GLU A 180 2.27 -4.77 -18.93
N VAL A 181 2.03 -5.61 -17.92
CA VAL A 181 0.70 -6.15 -17.66
C VAL A 181 -0.26 -5.02 -17.28
N ILE A 182 -1.42 -5.05 -17.95
CA ILE A 182 -2.62 -4.27 -17.63
C ILE A 182 -3.77 -5.26 -17.54
N ASP A 183 -4.08 -5.71 -16.32
CA ASP A 183 -5.15 -6.65 -16.04
C ASP A 183 -5.90 -6.25 -14.76
N VAL A 184 -7.15 -6.69 -14.63
CA VAL A 184 -7.99 -6.47 -13.44
C VAL A 184 -7.53 -7.36 -12.29
N ASP A 185 -7.04 -8.55 -12.61
CA ASP A 185 -6.61 -9.57 -11.65
C ASP A 185 -5.11 -9.52 -11.32
N GLU A 186 -4.36 -8.57 -11.88
CA GLU A 186 -2.92 -8.38 -11.66
C GLU A 186 -2.58 -6.98 -11.15
N VAL A 187 -1.34 -6.80 -10.68
CA VAL A 187 -0.85 -5.49 -10.24
C VAL A 187 -0.44 -4.70 -11.47
N ASN A 188 -1.01 -3.53 -11.69
CA ASN A 188 -0.84 -2.82 -12.96
C ASN A 188 0.45 -1.99 -13.01
N GLY A 189 1.17 -2.09 -14.13
CA GLY A 189 2.36 -1.28 -14.42
C GLY A 189 3.66 -1.77 -13.77
N PRO A 190 4.75 -0.98 -13.86
CA PRO A 190 6.09 -1.41 -13.45
C PRO A 190 6.36 -1.33 -11.94
N GLU A 191 5.49 -0.68 -11.19
CA GLU A 191 5.65 -0.36 -9.77
C GLU A 191 4.39 -0.82 -9.01
N ILE A 192 4.56 -1.24 -7.76
CA ILE A 192 3.44 -1.43 -6.82
C ILE A 192 3.30 -0.14 -6.03
N ILE A 193 2.12 0.47 -6.09
CA ILE A 193 1.87 1.83 -5.62
C ILE A 193 0.65 1.82 -4.69
N VAL A 194 0.72 2.62 -3.63
CA VAL A 194 -0.42 3.01 -2.81
C VAL A 194 -0.52 4.52 -2.73
N GLY A 195 -1.73 5.04 -2.94
CA GLY A 195 -1.98 6.47 -3.08
C GLY A 195 -1.61 7.01 -4.46
N SER A 196 -1.73 8.32 -4.61
CA SER A 196 -1.40 9.03 -5.86
C SER A 196 -0.99 10.46 -5.54
N LEU A 197 0.00 11.01 -6.25
CA LEU A 197 0.31 12.44 -6.20
C LEU A 197 -0.51 13.28 -7.19
N THR A 198 -1.16 12.64 -8.18
CA THR A 198 -1.93 13.33 -9.24
C THR A 198 -3.41 13.42 -8.91
N ASP A 199 -3.92 12.46 -8.15
CA ASP A 199 -5.34 12.31 -7.85
C ASP A 199 -5.54 12.16 -6.35
N VAL A 200 -6.72 12.57 -5.87
CA VAL A 200 -7.11 12.42 -4.47
C VAL A 200 -7.53 10.97 -4.21
N SER A 201 -6.55 10.06 -4.21
CA SER A 201 -6.73 8.64 -3.98
C SER A 201 -5.73 8.13 -2.95
N THR A 202 -6.19 7.24 -2.08
CA THR A 202 -5.38 6.46 -1.13
C THR A 202 -5.36 4.98 -1.50
N SER A 203 -5.95 4.60 -2.64
CA SER A 203 -6.05 3.21 -3.07
C SER A 203 -4.74 2.67 -3.64
N GLY A 204 -4.55 1.36 -3.55
CA GLY A 204 -3.45 0.64 -4.20
C GLY A 204 -3.76 0.26 -5.65
N ASN A 205 -2.73 -0.04 -6.43
CA ASN A 205 -2.84 -0.50 -7.82
C ASN A 205 -2.89 -2.04 -7.96
N TRP A 206 -3.31 -2.75 -6.92
CA TRP A 206 -3.38 -4.21 -6.86
C TRP A 206 -4.84 -4.71 -6.78
N PRO A 207 -5.11 -5.96 -7.18
CA PRO A 207 -6.45 -6.54 -7.13
C PRO A 207 -6.89 -6.83 -5.70
N THR A 208 -8.21 -6.90 -5.50
CA THR A 208 -8.86 -7.16 -4.20
C THR A 208 -8.50 -8.51 -3.60
N LEU A 209 -7.95 -9.44 -4.38
CA LEU A 209 -7.41 -10.71 -3.90
C LEU A 209 -6.40 -10.49 -2.76
N TYR A 210 -5.55 -9.47 -2.88
CA TYR A 210 -4.56 -9.14 -1.86
C TYR A 210 -5.16 -8.43 -0.65
N ASP A 211 -6.41 -7.94 -0.73
CA ASP A 211 -7.14 -7.24 0.35
C ASP A 211 -7.83 -8.16 1.34
N THR A 212 -7.87 -9.46 1.05
CA THR A 212 -8.36 -10.45 2.00
C THR A 212 -7.48 -10.44 3.25
N LYS A 213 -8.06 -10.01 4.38
CA LYS A 213 -7.39 -10.11 5.69
C LYS A 213 -7.01 -11.57 5.90
N LYS A 214 -5.72 -11.84 6.08
CA LYS A 214 -5.30 -13.07 6.76
C LYS A 214 -5.79 -12.96 8.19
N ASP A 215 -6.88 -13.66 8.49
CA ASP A 215 -7.29 -13.94 9.85
C ASP A 215 -6.09 -14.63 10.53
N ASN A 216 -5.39 -13.87 11.38
CA ASN A 216 -4.42 -14.39 12.34
C ASN A 216 -5.15 -14.68 13.64
#